data_AF-A0A3R9TLS9-F1
#
_entry.id   AF-A0A3R9TLS9-F1
#
_cell.length_a   1.000
_cell.length_b   1.000
_cell.length_c   1.000
_cell.angle_alpha   90.00
_cell.angle_beta   90.00
_cell.angle_gamma   90.00
#
_symmetry.space_group_name_H-M   'P 1'
#
loop_
_entity.id
_entity.type
_entity.pdbx_description
1 polymer ?
#
loop_
_entity_poly.entity_id
_entity_poly.type
_entity_poly.pdbx_seq_one_letter_code
_entity_poly.pdbx_strand_id
1 'polypeptide(L)' 'MTTHSLKDKVVLITGGAKNLGGLISRKFAEQGAKLAIHYNSSETQ' A
#
# COMPACT_ATOMS: atom_id res chain seq x y z
N MET A 1 9.81 3.15 24.70
CA MET A 1 9.01 3.38 23.48
C MET A 1 9.35 2.28 22.48
N THR A 2 8.40 1.44 22.09
CA THR A 2 8.62 0.38 21.07
C THR A 2 8.44 0.96 19.67
N THR A 3 9.49 0.89 18.85
CA THR A 3 9.43 1.32 17.45
C THR A 3 8.63 0.33 16.62
N HIS A 4 7.48 0.75 16.11
CA HIS A 4 6.67 -0.03 15.16
C HIS A 4 7.09 0.33 13.75
N SER A 5 7.97 -0.48 13.16
CA SER A 5 8.42 -0.30 11.78
C SER A 5 7.63 -1.19 10.82
N LEU A 6 7.25 -0.62 9.67
CA LEU A 6 6.64 -1.35 8.56
C LEU A 6 7.67 -1.94 7.58
N LYS A 7 8.97 -1.70 7.81
CA LYS A 7 10.04 -2.21 6.96
C LYS A 7 9.98 -3.73 6.85
N ASP A 8 10.05 -4.24 5.63
CA ASP A 8 9.97 -5.67 5.29
C ASP A 8 8.66 -6.39 5.68
N LYS A 9 7.66 -5.65 6.20
CA LYS A 9 6.34 -6.20 6.48
C LYS A 9 5.51 -6.27 5.20
N VAL A 10 4.72 -7.34 5.08
CA VAL A 10 3.79 -7.53 3.96
C VAL A 10 2.46 -6.89 4.29
N VAL A 11 1.93 -6.08 3.37
CA VAL A 11 0.66 -5.36 3.52
C VAL A 11 -0.21 -5.58 2.28
N LEU A 12 -1.43 -6.08 2.49
CA LEU A 12 -2.45 -6.26 1.45
C LEU A 12 -3.38 -5.05 1.45
N ILE A 13 -3.52 -4.40 0.29
CA ILE A 13 -4.39 -3.24 0.10
C ILE A 13 -5.40 -3.56 -1.00
N THR A 14 -6.69 -3.58 -0.64
CA THR A 14 -7.79 -3.73 -1.60
C THR A 14 -8.32 -2.35 -2.00
N GLY A 15 -8.56 -2.12 -3.30
CA GLY A 15 -8.87 -0.79 -3.84
C GLY A 15 -7.69 0.18 -3.87
N GLY A 16 -6.45 -0.31 -3.77
CA GLY A 16 -5.24 0.53 -3.61
C GLY A 16 -4.74 1.26 -4.86
N ALA A 17 -5.46 1.20 -5.99
CA ALA A 17 -4.98 1.75 -7.26
C ALA A 17 -5.16 3.27 -7.42
N LYS A 18 -6.18 3.89 -6.78
CA LYS A 18 -6.56 5.29 -7.04
C LYS A 18 -7.02 6.05 -5.79
N ASN A 19 -7.11 7.39 -5.90
CA ASN A 19 -7.54 8.30 -4.83
C ASN A 19 -6.85 8.00 -3.50
N LEU A 20 -7.62 7.82 -2.42
CA LEU A 20 -7.10 7.49 -1.09
C LEU A 20 -6.38 6.14 -1.05
N GLY A 21 -6.86 5.13 -1.77
CA GLY A 21 -6.20 3.82 -1.82
C GLY A 21 -4.81 3.90 -2.43
N GLY A 22 -4.65 4.71 -3.49
CA GLY A 22 -3.35 5.00 -4.10
C GLY A 22 -2.42 5.78 -3.18
N LEU A 23 -2.95 6.77 -2.47
CA LEU A 23 -2.17 7.54 -1.48
C LEU A 23 -1.67 6.65 -0.34
N ILE A 24 -2.54 5.80 0.22
CA ILE A 24 -2.19 4.86 1.28
C ILE A 24 -1.12 3.88 0.78
N SER A 25 -1.30 3.30 -0.41
CA SER A 25 -0.32 2.38 -0.99
C SER A 25 1.07 3.00 -1.11
N ARG A 26 1.16 4.26 -1.58
CA ARG A 26 2.43 5.00 -1.65
C ARG A 26 3.03 5.25 -0.27
N LYS A 27 2.22 5.70 0.70
CA LYS A 27 2.70 5.99 2.06
C LYS A 27 3.23 4.75 2.77
N PHE A 28 2.66 3.58 2.53
CA PHE A 28 3.16 2.33 3.07
C PHE A 28 4.45 1.87 2.35
N ALA A 29 4.55 2.09 1.03
CA ALA A 29 5.77 1.83 0.28
C ALA A 29 6.94 2.69 0.79
N GLU A 30 6.68 3.99 1.04
CA GLU A 30 7.66 4.94 1.60
C GLU A 30 8.21 4.49 2.95
N GLN A 31 7.44 3.71 3.73
CA GLN A 31 7.87 3.15 5.02
C GLN A 31 8.60 1.81 4.89
N GLY A 32 8.86 1.33 3.66
CA GLY A 32 9.60 0.09 3.39
C GLY A 32 8.74 -1.18 3.46
N ALA A 33 7.42 -1.06 3.41
CA ALA A 33 6.53 -2.21 3.35
C ALA A 33 6.56 -2.89 1.98
N LYS A 34 6.37 -4.21 1.96
CA LYS A 34 6.13 -5.01 0.77
C LYS A 34 4.62 -5.04 0.51
N LEU A 35 4.19 -4.64 -0.67
CA LEU A 35 2.78 -4.40 -0.95
C LEU A 35 2.19 -5.42 -1.92
N ALA A 36 1.01 -5.92 -1.59
CA ALA A 36 0.11 -6.59 -2.54
C ALA A 36 -1.11 -5.69 -2.73
N ILE A 37 -1.35 -5.22 -3.96
CA ILE A 37 -2.43 -4.27 -4.25
C ILE A 37 -3.46 -4.95 -5.14
N HIS A 38 -4.68 -5.06 -4.64
CA HIS A 38 -5.82 -5.57 -5.39
C HIS A 38 -6.71 -4.41 -5.85
N TYR A 39 -7.18 -4.46 -7.10
CA TYR A 39 -8.09 -3.48 -7.67
C TYR A 39 -8.90 -4.13 -8.80
N ASN A 40 -10.03 -3.52 -9.15
CA ASN A 40 -11.03 -4.15 -10.03
C ASN A 40 -10.58 -4.26 -11.50
N SER A 41 -9.97 -3.21 -12.06
CA SER A 41 -9.43 -3.23 -13.43
C SER A 41 -8.33 -2.18 -13.61
N SER A 42 -7.37 -2.46 -14.50
CA SER A 42 -6.29 -1.54 -14.90
C SER A 42 -6.73 -0.51 -15.94
N GLU A 43 -7.98 -0.60 -16.42
CA GLU A 43 -8.52 0.18 -17.53
C GLU A 43 -8.78 1.67 -17.23
N THR A 44 -8.39 2.17 -16.06
CA THR A 44 -8.56 3.60 -15.70
C THR A 44 -7.38 4.15 -14.91
N GLN A 45 -6.20 3.56 -15.08
CA GLN A 45 -4.99 3.98 -14.37
C GLN A 45 -4.33 5.20 -15.01
#